data_AF-A0A843KNT1-F1
#
_entry.id   AF-A0A843KNT1-F1
#
_cell.length_a   1.000
_cell.length_b   1.000
_cell.length_c   1.000
_cell.angle_alpha   90.00
_cell.angle_beta   90.00
_cell.angle_gamma   90.00
#
_symmetry.space_group_name_H-M   'P 1'
#
loop_
_entity.id
_entity.type
_entity.pdbx_description
1 polymer ?
#
loop_
_entity_poly.entity_id
_entity_poly.type
_entity_poly.pdbx_seq_one_letter_code
_entity_poly.pdbx_strand_id
1 'polypeptide(L)'
;MRFYPGCTECLISRVEYESRLCIDDPARVAEIVGACRDLLQRIAAEPLPAPVIASRVHRLAYRLIGNDDPYRLLKRENNMEAMAVCRGVRDDLATFRDLALASVIANTLDYGSVAHTVTENFVEFFR
;
A
#
# COMPACT_ATOMS: atom_id res chain seq x y z
N MET A 1 11.60 1.76 14.07
CA MET A 1 12.16 2.08 12.73
C MET A 1 12.31 3.58 12.57
N ARG A 2 13.44 4.01 12.00
CA ARG A 2 13.73 5.41 11.62
C ARG A 2 13.68 5.52 10.08
N PHE A 3 13.50 6.73 9.56
CA PHE A 3 13.65 6.99 8.12
C PHE A 3 15.08 6.71 7.67
N TYR A 4 15.24 6.07 6.52
CA TYR A 4 16.52 5.81 5.87
C TYR A 4 16.54 6.42 4.45
N PRO A 5 17.71 6.56 3.82
CA PRO A 5 17.80 7.07 2.44
C PRO A 5 16.88 6.27 1.50
N GLY A 6 16.01 6.96 0.76
CA GLY A 6 15.00 6.34 -0.14
C GLY A 6 13.59 6.24 0.45
N CYS A 7 13.39 6.34 1.77
CA CYS A 7 12.04 6.37 2.36
C CYS A 7 11.20 7.54 1.86
N THR A 8 11.82 8.68 1.61
CA THR A 8 11.14 9.89 1.11
C THR A 8 10.54 9.64 -0.27
N GLU A 9 11.32 9.10 -1.20
CA GLU A 9 10.87 8.83 -2.56
C GLU A 9 9.79 7.75 -2.58
N CYS A 10 9.97 6.68 -1.79
CA CYS A 10 8.98 5.62 -1.63
C CYS A 10 7.65 6.14 -1.06
N LEU A 11 7.68 6.97 -0.01
CA LEU A 11 6.46 7.52 0.57
C LEU A 11 5.75 8.47 -0.40
N ILE A 12 6.51 9.33 -1.09
CA ILE A 12 5.91 10.30 -2.01
C ILE A 12 5.36 9.62 -3.28
N SER A 13 6.00 8.56 -3.78
CA SER A 13 5.41 7.80 -4.89
C SER A 13 4.07 7.15 -4.51
N ARG A 14 3.88 6.76 -3.25
CA ARG A 14 2.58 6.27 -2.75
C ARG A 14 1.53 7.38 -2.63
N VAL A 15 1.93 8.59 -2.25
CA VAL A 15 1.05 9.77 -2.28
C VAL A 15 0.58 10.09 -3.70
N GLU A 16 1.48 9.98 -4.68
CA GLU A 16 1.09 10.17 -6.08
C GLU A 16 0.12 9.09 -6.52
N TYR A 17 0.42 7.82 -6.22
CA TYR A 17 -0.44 6.68 -6.55
C TYR A 17 -1.85 6.84 -5.98
N GLU A 18 -1.99 7.09 -4.67
CA GLU A 18 -3.31 7.24 -4.04
C GLU A 18 -4.10 8.45 -4.55
N SER A 19 -3.40 9.53 -4.95
CA SER A 19 -4.04 10.68 -5.58
C SER A 19 -4.60 10.31 -6.96
N ARG A 20 -3.83 9.57 -7.76
CA ARG A 20 -4.24 9.10 -9.10
C ARG A 20 -5.37 8.07 -9.07
N LEU A 21 -5.60 7.38 -7.95
CA LEU A 21 -6.77 6.52 -7.79
C LEU A 21 -8.09 7.31 -7.77
N CYS A 22 -8.05 8.62 -7.48
CA CYS A 22 -9.23 9.45 -7.29
C CYS A 22 -9.30 10.67 -8.22
N ILE A 23 -8.18 11.09 -8.82
CA ILE A 23 -8.04 12.36 -9.52
C ILE A 23 -7.36 12.14 -10.87
N ASP A 24 -8.02 12.54 -11.95
CA ASP A 24 -7.48 12.48 -13.31
C ASP A 24 -6.60 13.68 -13.67
N ASP A 25 -6.82 14.85 -13.04
CA ASP A 25 -6.06 16.08 -13.30
C ASP A 25 -4.61 15.99 -12.78
N PRO A 26 -3.60 15.93 -13.67
CA PRO A 26 -2.20 15.82 -13.26
C PRO A 26 -1.69 17.03 -12.50
N ALA A 27 -2.23 18.23 -12.76
CA ALA A 27 -1.82 19.45 -12.06
C ALA A 27 -2.25 19.40 -10.60
N ARG A 28 -3.49 18.96 -10.34
CA ARG A 28 -4.01 18.74 -8.99
C ARG A 28 -3.24 17.66 -8.25
N VAL A 29 -2.89 16.55 -8.91
CA VAL A 29 -2.04 15.49 -8.31
C VAL A 29 -0.68 16.06 -7.91
N ALA A 30 -0.02 16.84 -8.78
CA ALA A 30 1.27 17.44 -8.50
C ALA A 30 1.22 18.42 -7.31
N GLU A 31 0.15 19.21 -7.18
CA GLU A 31 -0.07 20.10 -6.04
C GLU A 31 -0.14 19.32 -4.71
N ILE A 32 -0.90 18.23 -4.68
CA ILE A 32 -1.05 17.37 -3.50
C ILE A 32 0.28 16.72 -3.12
N VAL A 33 0.99 16.18 -4.12
CA VAL A 33 2.32 15.59 -3.94
C VAL A 33 3.31 16.60 -3.38
N GLY A 34 3.30 17.85 -3.88
CA GLY A 34 4.10 18.94 -3.35
C GLY A 34 3.81 19.24 -1.88
N ALA A 35 2.54 19.43 -1.53
CA ALA A 35 2.12 19.70 -0.16
C ALA A 35 2.53 18.58 0.82
N CYS A 36 2.41 17.32 0.40
CA CYS A 36 2.84 16.16 1.18
C CYS A 36 4.36 16.08 1.33
N ARG A 37 5.12 16.43 0.30
CA ARG A 37 6.59 16.53 0.36
C ARG A 37 7.05 17.60 1.34
N ASP A 38 6.42 18.76 1.32
CA ASP A 38 6.72 19.86 2.24
C ASP A 38 6.37 19.52 3.69
N LEU A 39 5.27 18.78 3.92
CA LEU A 39 4.97 18.25 5.24
C LEU A 39 6.06 17.28 5.69
N LEU A 40 6.42 16.31 4.84
CA LEU A 40 7.43 15.30 5.17
C LEU A 40 8.78 15.95 5.53
N GLN A 41 9.24 16.93 4.76
CA GLN A 41 10.48 17.66 5.05
C GLN A 41 10.47 18.32 6.44
N ARG A 42 9.32 18.88 6.86
CA ARG A 42 9.17 19.52 8.18
C ARG A 42 9.18 18.52 9.33
N ILE A 43 8.58 17.34 9.14
CA ILE A 43 8.35 16.39 10.25
C ILE A 43 9.34 15.21 10.26
N ALA A 44 10.17 15.05 9.23
CA ALA A 44 11.07 13.90 9.10
C ALA A 44 12.11 13.77 10.24
N ALA A 45 12.51 14.89 10.82
CA ALA A 45 13.47 14.94 11.93
C ALA A 45 12.81 14.85 13.32
N GLU A 46 11.48 14.83 13.40
CA GLU A 46 10.79 14.66 14.68
C GLU A 46 11.18 13.32 15.32
N PRO A 47 11.24 13.23 16.67
CA PRO A 47 11.56 11.99 17.38
C PRO A 47 10.37 11.02 17.40
N LEU A 48 9.77 10.77 16.24
CA LEU A 48 8.61 9.91 16.03
C LEU A 48 9.01 8.67 15.22
N PRO A 49 8.32 7.52 15.45
CA PRO A 49 8.48 6.36 14.59
C PRO A 49 8.12 6.68 13.14
N ALA A 50 8.89 6.12 12.19
CA ALA A 50 8.64 6.33 10.76
C ALA A 50 7.18 6.06 10.32
N PRO A 51 6.47 5.02 10.82
CA PRO A 51 5.06 4.79 10.48
C PRO A 51 4.12 5.93 10.92
N VAL A 52 4.43 6.63 12.02
CA VAL A 52 3.64 7.76 12.51
C VAL A 52 3.80 8.95 11.58
N ILE A 53 5.03 9.22 11.13
CA ILE A 53 5.33 10.26 10.15
C ILE A 53 4.63 9.96 8.81
N ALA A 54 4.77 8.73 8.29
CA ALA A 54 4.11 8.32 7.05
C ALA A 54 2.58 8.46 7.13
N SER A 55 1.98 8.03 8.26
CA SER A 55 0.55 8.18 8.50
C SER A 55 0.09 9.64 8.48
N ARG A 56 0.91 10.59 8.97
CA ARG A 56 0.59 12.03 8.91
C ARG A 56 0.60 12.55 7.48
N VAL A 57 1.53 12.08 6.65
CA VAL A 57 1.62 12.43 5.22
C VAL A 57 0.41 11.92 4.46
N HIS A 58 0.06 10.62 4.57
CA HIS A 58 -1.13 10.07 3.92
C HIS A 58 -2.43 10.75 4.36
N ARG A 59 -2.58 11.06 5.66
CA ARG A 59 -3.76 11.81 6.13
C ARG A 59 -3.86 13.21 5.53
N LEU A 60 -2.74 13.87 5.23
CA LEU A 60 -2.77 15.14 4.50
C LEU A 60 -3.25 14.92 3.07
N ALA A 61 -2.70 13.92 2.38
CA ALA A 61 -3.13 13.57 1.03
C ALA A 61 -4.65 13.30 0.99
N TYR A 62 -5.18 12.46 1.89
CA TYR A 62 -6.61 12.11 1.92
C TYR A 62 -7.50 13.35 2.09
N ARG A 63 -7.12 14.28 2.97
CA ARG A 63 -7.83 15.56 3.15
C ARG A 63 -7.81 16.42 1.88
N LEU A 64 -6.67 16.48 1.18
CA LEU A 64 -6.53 17.29 -0.03
C LEU A 64 -7.20 16.66 -1.26
N ILE A 65 -7.25 15.33 -1.32
CA ILE A 65 -8.02 14.54 -2.29
C ILE A 65 -9.53 14.72 -2.05
N GLY A 66 -9.94 14.88 -0.77
CA GLY A 66 -11.35 14.90 -0.39
C GLY A 66 -11.96 13.51 -0.33
N ASN A 67 -11.14 12.48 -0.11
CA ASN A 67 -11.56 11.08 0.02
C ASN A 67 -10.88 10.44 1.24
N ASP A 68 -11.69 9.94 2.18
CA ASP A 68 -11.20 9.28 3.40
C ASP A 68 -10.61 7.88 3.14
N ASP A 69 -10.92 7.28 1.98
CA ASP A 69 -10.43 5.96 1.59
C ASP A 69 -10.15 5.87 0.07
N PRO A 70 -9.03 6.45 -0.41
CA PRO A 70 -8.63 6.38 -1.82
C PRO A 70 -8.50 4.94 -2.36
N TYR A 71 -8.22 3.98 -1.48
CA TYR A 71 -7.98 2.58 -1.84
C TYR A 71 -9.24 1.71 -1.80
N ARG A 72 -10.43 2.28 -1.58
CA ARG A 72 -11.67 1.49 -1.34
C ARG A 72 -11.94 0.44 -2.42
N LEU A 73 -11.82 0.81 -3.70
CA LEU A 73 -12.08 -0.09 -4.83
C LEU A 73 -11.01 -1.17 -4.91
N LEU A 74 -9.73 -0.79 -4.83
CA LEU A 74 -8.61 -1.73 -4.86
C LEU A 74 -8.71 -2.76 -3.72
N LYS A 75 -9.04 -2.33 -2.49
CA LYS A 75 -9.24 -3.24 -1.36
C LYS A 75 -10.37 -4.22 -1.60
N ARG A 76 -11.46 -3.79 -2.26
CA ARG A 76 -12.59 -4.68 -2.58
C ARG A 76 -12.17 -5.77 -3.56
N GLU A 77 -11.45 -5.40 -4.62
CA GLU A 77 -10.94 -6.32 -5.64
C GLU A 77 -9.94 -7.31 -5.04
N ASN A 78 -8.94 -6.80 -4.31
CA ASN A 78 -7.95 -7.64 -3.62
C ASN A 78 -8.62 -8.63 -2.65
N ASN A 79 -9.63 -8.18 -1.89
CA ASN A 79 -10.36 -9.07 -0.97
C ASN A 79 -11.13 -10.16 -1.71
N MET A 80 -11.74 -9.84 -2.86
CA MET A 80 -12.44 -10.85 -3.66
C MET A 80 -11.48 -11.92 -4.18
N GLU A 81 -10.33 -11.52 -4.71
CA GLU A 81 -9.31 -12.46 -5.20
C GLU A 81 -8.70 -13.30 -4.08
N ALA A 82 -8.31 -12.67 -2.97
CA ALA A 82 -7.78 -13.37 -1.81
C ALA A 82 -8.77 -14.42 -1.26
N MET A 83 -10.07 -14.10 -1.22
CA MET A 83 -11.10 -15.05 -0.79
C MET A 83 -11.24 -16.24 -1.75
N ALA A 84 -11.05 -16.03 -3.05
CA ALA A 84 -11.06 -17.12 -4.03
C ALA A 84 -9.85 -18.04 -3.83
N VAL A 85 -8.65 -17.48 -3.64
CA VAL A 85 -7.42 -18.24 -3.35
C VAL A 85 -7.58 -19.03 -2.05
N CYS A 86 -8.01 -18.40 -0.97
CA CYS A 86 -8.25 -19.05 0.32
C CYS A 86 -9.19 -20.25 0.18
N ARG A 87 -10.27 -20.16 -0.62
CA ARG A 87 -11.17 -21.31 -0.86
C ARG A 87 -10.49 -22.44 -1.63
N GLY A 88 -9.58 -22.12 -2.55
CA GLY A 88 -8.88 -23.09 -3.37
C GLY A 88 -7.77 -23.85 -2.64
N VAL A 89 -7.12 -23.25 -1.64
CA VAL A 89 -5.92 -23.80 -0.99
C VAL A 89 -6.15 -24.28 0.44
N ARG A 90 -7.24 -23.86 1.10
CA ARG A 90 -7.45 -24.13 2.55
C ARG A 90 -7.41 -25.61 2.94
N ASP A 91 -7.82 -26.50 2.03
CA ASP A 91 -7.88 -27.94 2.32
C ASP A 91 -6.48 -28.59 2.21
N ASP A 92 -5.52 -27.90 1.57
CA ASP A 92 -4.11 -28.31 1.45
C ASP A 92 -3.25 -27.78 2.62
N LEU A 93 -3.71 -26.74 3.34
CA LEU A 93 -2.98 -26.11 4.45
C LEU A 93 -3.25 -26.83 5.78
N ALA A 94 -2.53 -27.93 6.05
CA ALA A 94 -2.82 -28.80 7.18
C ALA A 94 -2.03 -28.49 8.46
N THR A 95 -0.82 -27.93 8.35
CA THR A 95 0.06 -27.71 9.50
C THR A 95 0.15 -26.25 9.91
N PHE A 96 0.61 -25.99 11.14
CA PHE A 96 0.94 -24.64 11.58
C PHE A 96 1.94 -23.95 10.64
N ARG A 97 2.92 -24.70 10.13
CA ARG A 97 3.90 -24.19 9.17
C ARG A 97 3.21 -23.73 7.88
N ASP A 98 2.27 -24.51 7.36
CA ASP A 98 1.58 -24.20 6.10
C ASP A 98 0.73 -22.94 6.26
N LEU A 99 -0.02 -22.84 7.36
CA LEU A 99 -0.84 -21.67 7.68
C LEU A 99 0.00 -20.40 7.90
N ALA A 100 1.13 -20.53 8.61
CA ALA A 100 2.04 -19.41 8.84
C ALA A 100 2.71 -18.95 7.53
N LEU A 101 3.18 -19.89 6.72
CA LEU A 101 3.81 -19.60 5.43
C LEU A 101 2.80 -18.97 4.46
N ALA A 102 1.59 -19.51 4.35
CA ALA A 102 0.53 -18.95 3.54
C ALA A 102 0.20 -17.49 3.95
N SER A 103 0.18 -17.21 5.26
CA SER A 103 -0.05 -15.85 5.77
C SER A 103 1.09 -14.89 5.38
N VAL A 104 2.35 -15.34 5.41
CA VAL A 104 3.50 -14.55 4.98
C VAL A 104 3.46 -14.29 3.48
N ILE A 105 3.19 -15.32 2.67
CA ILE A 105 3.06 -15.20 1.21
C ILE A 105 1.94 -14.20 0.88
N ALA A 106 0.76 -14.34 1.48
CA ALA A 106 -0.36 -13.44 1.27
C ALA A 106 -0.02 -11.97 1.60
N ASN A 107 0.81 -11.72 2.62
CA ASN A 107 1.25 -10.37 2.98
C ASN A 107 2.27 -9.76 2.00
N THR A 108 2.86 -10.56 1.09
CA THR A 108 3.74 -10.07 0.01
C THR A 108 2.99 -9.73 -1.28
N LEU A 109 1.70 -10.11 -1.37
CA LEU A 109 0.86 -9.85 -2.52
C LEU A 109 0.34 -8.40 -2.48
N ASP A 110 1.10 -7.45 -3.04
CA ASP A 110 0.69 -6.04 -3.19
C ASP A 110 0.36 -5.70 -4.65
N TYR A 111 -0.93 -5.76 -4.99
CA TYR A 111 -1.46 -5.36 -6.31
C TYR A 111 -1.30 -3.85 -6.61
N GLY A 112 -0.96 -3.02 -5.61
CA GLY A 112 -0.75 -1.59 -5.77
C GLY A 112 0.72 -1.18 -5.92
N SER A 113 1.67 -2.12 -5.89
CA SER A 113 3.11 -1.85 -5.98
C SER A 113 3.61 -1.88 -7.42
N VAL A 114 4.16 -0.77 -7.91
CA VAL A 114 4.83 -0.66 -9.24
C VAL A 114 5.98 -1.68 -9.39
N ALA A 115 6.56 -2.17 -8.28
CA ALA A 115 7.67 -3.12 -8.29
C ALA A 115 7.24 -4.59 -8.40
N HIS A 116 5.96 -4.91 -8.29
CA HIS A 116 5.48 -6.30 -8.22
C HIS A 116 4.26 -6.51 -9.10
N THR A 117 4.49 -6.84 -10.37
CA THR A 117 3.46 -7.44 -11.22
C THR A 117 3.26 -8.88 -10.75
N VAL A 118 2.19 -9.14 -9.99
CA VAL A 118 1.90 -10.51 -9.55
C VAL A 118 1.45 -11.32 -10.76
N THR A 119 2.14 -12.43 -11.04
CA THR A 119 1.86 -13.30 -12.19
C THR A 119 0.50 -13.98 -12.07
N GLU A 120 -0.15 -14.23 -13.21
CA GLU A 120 -1.53 -14.76 -13.33
C GLU A 120 -1.77 -16.12 -12.64
N ASN A 121 -0.73 -16.83 -12.18
CA ASN A 121 -0.86 -18.15 -11.56
C ASN A 121 -0.66 -18.12 -10.03
N PHE A 122 -1.61 -17.47 -9.35
CA PHE A 122 -1.56 -17.18 -7.90
C PHE A 122 -1.64 -18.41 -6.99
N VAL A 123 -2.37 -19.45 -7.42
CA VAL A 123 -2.60 -20.65 -6.60
C VAL A 123 -1.32 -21.45 -6.40
N GLU A 124 -0.41 -21.42 -7.37
CA GLU A 124 0.84 -22.20 -7.33
C GLU A 124 1.80 -21.72 -6.24
N PHE A 125 1.70 -20.49 -5.75
CA PHE A 125 2.54 -20.03 -4.63
C PHE A 125 2.22 -20.71 -3.30
N PHE A 126 1.06 -21.37 -3.20
CA PHE A 126 0.58 -22.02 -1.98
C PHE A 126 0.64 -23.56 -2.05
N ARG A 127 1.10 -24.12 -3.17
CA ARG A 127 1.23 -25.57 -3.39
C ARG A 127 2.66 -26.07 -3.17
#